data_AF-A0A7X7WK46-F1
#
_entry.id   AF-A0A7X7WK46-F1
#
_cell.length_a   1.000
_cell.length_b   1.000
_cell.length_c   1.000
_cell.angle_alpha   90.00
_cell.angle_beta   90.00
_cell.angle_gamma   90.00
#
_symmetry.space_group_name_H-M   'P 1'
#
loop_
_entity.id
_entity.type
_entity.pdbx_description
1 polymer ?
#
loop_
_entity_poly.entity_id
_entity_poly.type
_entity_poly.pdbx_seq_one_letter_code
_entity_poly.pdbx_strand_id
1 'polypeptide(L)'
;MKIPTKKELIELQKKYRTDKKIGEVFGVPGRLVAYWRSKKKIGPYNQPKYSREKITELWERFGNDKLAGLELGISGPGFRQWRIKYGLKNKPIRLKFEQLELLLPDNNRKTKTTRKETFIRKLLAKKAGLKTVDEGQVIDVAPDCAFIGVEATLALNYFKEMGVPRIWDKSKIAIVFDKPFFALGCRNHASLKSVREFIKKHGIDRFYDIGWGVSHQVITEQGLVLPNNLVLGTGSHTLAFGALSALAFEVSPMDIASVWATGRAWIKVPPTIKIIFKGTLARGVGAKDIVLKLFHDFGTGKANYRAIEFAGDTISTMSISQRFIIAGLTRDFNAKSVLLPFDAVTQKYLKKFSRQKFAPITPDQDARYENEMEIDVSYLTPQIASIDHQSHIKPVEEMVGKRIDLIVIGGCSHGTLADIEQAAMILRGRRAHRETRVLILPDSRNSYIEAIDKGYIKTLLESGCIVPSSGYDSGLWMMADAERILATCNCSQQHGKEFYLGSPATAAASALEGAITDPRKYL
;
A
#
# COMPACT_ATOMS: atom_id res chain seq x y z
N MET A 1 70.11 -13.61 11.36
CA MET A 1 68.78 -14.20 11.09
C MET A 1 68.97 -15.65 10.65
N LYS A 2 68.39 -16.63 11.34
CA LYS A 2 68.62 -18.06 11.06
C LYS A 2 67.81 -18.47 9.83
N ILE A 3 68.48 -18.96 8.77
CA ILE A 3 67.79 -19.41 7.54
C ILE A 3 67.01 -20.70 7.88
N PRO A 4 65.68 -20.75 7.68
CA PRO A 4 64.88 -21.90 8.05
C PRO A 4 65.28 -23.15 7.25
N THR A 5 65.23 -24.30 7.91
CA THR A 5 65.51 -25.61 7.32
C THR A 5 64.45 -25.98 6.27
N LYS A 6 64.75 -26.97 5.42
CA LYS A 6 63.80 -27.44 4.40
C LYS A 6 62.49 -27.93 5.04
N LYS A 7 62.57 -28.60 6.19
CA LYS A 7 61.40 -29.13 6.91
C LYS A 7 60.54 -28.01 7.50
N GLU A 8 61.16 -27.02 8.15
CA GLU A 8 60.46 -25.85 8.69
C GLU A 8 59.75 -25.04 7.58
N LEU A 9 60.40 -24.83 6.43
CA LEU A 9 59.77 -24.14 5.31
C LEU A 9 58.57 -24.92 4.74
N ILE A 10 58.62 -26.25 4.69
CA ILE A 10 57.49 -27.07 4.24
C ILE A 10 56.32 -27.00 5.24
N GLU A 11 56.59 -27.03 6.55
CA GLU A 11 55.55 -26.90 7.58
C GLU A 11 54.90 -25.51 7.56
N LEU A 12 55.71 -24.45 7.47
CA LEU A 12 55.22 -23.08 7.36
C LEU A 12 54.47 -22.85 6.06
N GLN A 13 54.89 -23.50 4.97
CA GLN A 13 54.19 -23.46 3.71
C GLN A 13 52.81 -24.14 3.79
N LYS A 14 52.68 -25.27 4.51
CA LYS A 14 51.38 -25.88 4.81
C LYS A 14 50.48 -24.97 5.63
N LYS A 15 51.03 -24.29 6.64
CA LYS A 15 50.27 -23.45 7.58
C LYS A 15 49.83 -22.11 6.99
N TYR A 16 50.76 -21.36 6.38
CA TYR A 16 50.54 -19.97 5.97
C TYR A 16 50.24 -19.82 4.47
N ARG A 17 50.57 -20.82 3.65
CA ARG A 17 50.28 -20.97 2.22
C ARG A 17 50.87 -19.94 1.27
N THR A 18 51.08 -18.69 1.69
CA THR A 18 51.69 -17.63 0.88
C THR A 18 53.03 -17.21 1.45
N ASP A 19 54.00 -16.97 0.57
CA ASP A 19 55.35 -16.56 0.96
C ASP A 19 55.35 -15.21 1.70
N LYS A 20 54.36 -14.34 1.42
CA LYS A 20 54.13 -13.10 2.17
C LYS A 20 53.86 -13.35 3.66
N LYS A 21 52.93 -14.26 3.98
CA LYS A 21 52.57 -14.57 5.37
C LYS A 21 53.66 -15.33 6.11
N ILE A 22 54.41 -16.19 5.41
CA ILE A 22 55.60 -16.82 5.98
C ILE A 22 56.65 -15.75 6.27
N GLY A 23 56.79 -14.75 5.39
CA GLY A 23 57.67 -13.61 5.59
C GLY A 23 57.34 -12.82 6.85
N GLU A 24 56.05 -12.55 7.10
CA GLU A 24 55.57 -11.87 8.32
C GLU A 24 56.01 -12.61 9.61
N VAL A 25 56.01 -13.93 9.63
CA VAL A 25 56.46 -14.74 10.79
C VAL A 25 57.95 -14.53 11.09
N PHE A 26 58.76 -14.34 10.05
CA PHE A 26 60.20 -14.11 10.19
C PHE A 26 60.58 -12.63 10.16
N GLY A 27 59.63 -11.71 10.03
CA GLY A 27 59.91 -10.28 9.84
C GLY A 27 60.67 -9.97 8.54
N VAL A 28 60.49 -10.77 7.48
CA VAL A 28 61.17 -10.60 6.18
C VAL A 28 60.19 -10.42 5.02
N PRO A 29 60.61 -9.78 3.91
CA PRO A 29 59.80 -9.70 2.70
C PRO A 29 59.52 -11.09 2.11
N GLY A 30 58.29 -11.33 1.64
CA GLY A 30 57.90 -12.62 1.04
C GLY A 30 58.75 -13.08 -0.14
N ARG A 31 59.36 -12.14 -0.89
CA ARG A 31 60.33 -12.47 -1.97
C ARG A 31 61.54 -13.25 -1.46
N LEU A 32 61.98 -13.00 -0.22
CA LEU A 32 63.11 -13.72 0.39
C LEU A 32 62.72 -15.15 0.76
N VAL A 33 61.48 -15.35 1.21
CA VAL A 33 60.93 -16.70 1.46
C VAL A 33 60.82 -17.49 0.14
N ALA A 34 60.35 -16.85 -0.93
CA ALA A 34 60.31 -17.47 -2.26
C ALA A 34 61.72 -17.88 -2.75
N TYR A 35 62.72 -17.03 -2.51
CA TYR A 35 64.12 -17.34 -2.80
C TYR A 35 64.63 -18.55 -1.98
N TRP A 36 64.37 -18.60 -0.67
CA TRP A 36 64.76 -19.74 0.17
C TRP A 36 64.11 -21.05 -0.28
N ARG A 37 62.85 -20.99 -0.67
CA ARG A 37 62.12 -22.14 -1.21
C ARG A 37 62.69 -22.63 -2.53
N SER A 38 62.99 -21.72 -3.46
CA SER A 38 63.62 -22.05 -4.74
C SER A 38 64.97 -22.76 -4.54
N LYS A 39 65.85 -22.19 -3.70
CA LYS A 39 67.16 -22.79 -3.38
C LYS A 39 67.06 -24.17 -2.72
N LYS A 40 65.99 -24.46 -1.99
CA LYS A 40 65.74 -25.76 -1.33
C LYS A 40 64.87 -26.71 -2.16
N LYS A 41 64.60 -26.37 -3.43
CA LYS A 41 63.76 -27.14 -4.38
C LYS A 41 62.34 -27.40 -3.83
N ILE A 42 61.74 -26.41 -3.18
CA ILE A 42 60.36 -26.46 -2.67
C ILE A 42 59.43 -25.71 -3.63
N GLY A 43 58.63 -26.45 -4.39
CA GLY A 43 57.63 -25.89 -5.31
C GLY A 43 56.55 -25.05 -4.62
N PRO A 44 55.79 -24.22 -5.36
CA PRO A 44 54.67 -23.45 -4.82
C PRO A 44 53.61 -24.36 -4.19
N TYR A 45 52.99 -23.89 -3.11
CA TYR A 45 51.97 -24.65 -2.41
C TYR A 45 50.69 -24.67 -3.25
N ASN A 46 50.52 -25.70 -4.07
CA ASN A 46 49.39 -25.81 -4.99
C ASN A 46 48.15 -26.50 -4.40
N GLN A 47 48.14 -26.78 -3.09
CA GLN A 47 46.94 -27.31 -2.45
C GLN A 47 46.01 -26.17 -2.02
N PRO A 48 44.74 -26.19 -2.43
CA PRO A 48 43.82 -25.09 -2.17
C PRO A 48 43.55 -24.85 -0.67
N LYS A 49 43.38 -23.56 -0.34
CA LYS A 49 42.53 -22.99 0.73
C LYS A 49 41.75 -24.00 1.58
N TYR A 50 40.73 -24.51 0.91
CA TYR A 50 39.72 -25.39 1.44
C TYR A 50 39.61 -26.51 0.41
N SER A 51 39.55 -27.75 0.87
CA SER A 51 39.39 -28.89 -0.04
C SER A 51 38.05 -28.77 -0.77
N ARG A 52 37.94 -29.45 -1.91
CA ARG A 52 36.67 -29.51 -2.65
C ARG A 52 35.59 -30.14 -1.77
N GLU A 53 35.89 -31.21 -1.03
CA GLU A 53 34.90 -31.85 -0.16
C GLU A 53 34.36 -30.87 0.88
N LYS A 54 35.22 -30.07 1.53
CA LYS A 54 34.78 -29.14 2.57
C LYS A 54 33.87 -28.04 2.03
N ILE A 55 34.18 -27.50 0.85
CA ILE A 55 33.31 -26.49 0.20
C ILE A 55 32.01 -27.12 -0.27
N THR A 56 32.05 -28.34 -0.82
CA THR A 56 30.84 -29.08 -1.23
C THR A 56 29.96 -29.37 -0.03
N GLU A 57 30.50 -29.88 1.08
CA GLU A 57 29.77 -30.19 2.32
C GLU A 57 29.06 -28.96 2.88
N LEU A 58 29.76 -27.83 3.00
CA LEU A 58 29.17 -26.59 3.49
C LEU A 58 28.14 -26.00 2.53
N TRP A 59 28.39 -26.12 1.23
CA TRP A 59 27.41 -25.73 0.23
C TRP A 59 26.17 -26.60 0.29
N GLU A 60 26.32 -27.92 0.40
CA GLU A 60 25.21 -28.89 0.53
C GLU A 60 24.40 -28.69 1.81
N ARG A 61 25.08 -28.33 2.90
CA ARG A 61 24.44 -28.09 4.20
C ARG A 61 23.64 -26.79 4.26
N PHE A 62 24.19 -25.70 3.72
CA PHE A 62 23.59 -24.37 3.90
C PHE A 62 22.95 -23.76 2.65
N GLY A 63 23.45 -24.09 1.45
CA GLY A 63 23.03 -23.54 0.15
C GLY A 63 22.96 -22.01 0.05
N ASN A 64 23.63 -21.31 0.97
CA ASN A 64 23.69 -19.87 1.05
C ASN A 64 25.15 -19.44 1.26
N ASP A 65 25.67 -18.63 0.33
CA ASP A 65 27.07 -18.21 0.31
C ASP A 65 27.46 -17.44 1.60
N LYS A 66 26.53 -16.68 2.20
CA LYS A 66 26.78 -15.89 3.41
C LYS A 66 26.88 -16.77 4.66
N LEU A 67 25.98 -17.74 4.82
CA LEU A 67 25.99 -18.67 5.96
C LEU A 67 27.17 -19.64 5.87
N ALA A 68 27.42 -20.20 4.69
CA ALA A 68 28.56 -21.10 4.48
C ALA A 68 29.92 -20.39 4.62
N GLY A 69 29.99 -19.11 4.24
CA GLY A 69 31.16 -18.27 4.47
C GLY A 69 31.43 -18.02 5.95
N LEU A 70 30.38 -17.78 6.75
CA LEU A 70 30.50 -17.54 8.19
C LEU A 70 31.19 -18.72 8.91
N GLU A 71 30.84 -19.95 8.54
CA GLU A 71 31.43 -21.18 9.11
C GLU A 71 32.92 -21.32 8.82
N LEU A 72 33.38 -20.78 7.69
CA LEU A 72 34.80 -20.75 7.32
C LEU A 72 35.53 -19.49 7.81
N GLY A 73 34.83 -18.59 8.51
CA GLY A 73 35.34 -17.29 8.94
C GLY A 73 35.71 -16.37 7.75
N ILE A 74 35.02 -16.50 6.62
CA ILE A 74 35.23 -15.68 5.41
C ILE A 74 33.94 -14.96 5.00
N SER A 75 34.07 -13.89 4.23
CA SER A 75 32.90 -13.19 3.69
C SER A 75 32.14 -14.07 2.68
N GLY A 76 30.83 -13.85 2.56
CA GLY A 76 29.98 -14.55 1.58
C GLY A 76 30.50 -14.48 0.13
N PRO A 77 30.94 -13.30 -0.37
CA PRO A 77 31.61 -13.22 -1.67
C PRO A 77 32.89 -14.06 -1.76
N GLY A 78 33.66 -14.14 -0.67
CA GLY A 78 34.84 -15.00 -0.58
C GLY A 78 34.50 -16.48 -0.71
N PHE A 79 33.42 -16.94 -0.06
CA PHE A 79 32.92 -18.31 -0.22
C PHE A 79 32.43 -18.57 -1.65
N ARG A 80 31.71 -17.62 -2.25
CA ARG A 80 31.22 -17.69 -3.64
C ARG A 80 32.36 -17.93 -4.64
N GLN A 81 33.52 -17.31 -4.45
CA GLN A 81 34.67 -17.54 -5.33
C GLN A 81 35.18 -18.99 -5.26
N TRP A 82 35.25 -19.57 -4.06
CA TRP A 82 35.60 -21.00 -3.89
C TRP A 82 34.56 -21.92 -4.52
N ARG A 83 33.28 -21.59 -4.36
CA ARG A 83 32.17 -22.35 -4.96
C ARG A 83 32.24 -22.36 -6.48
N ILE A 84 32.49 -21.20 -7.10
CA ILE A 84 32.66 -21.07 -8.56
C ILE A 84 33.89 -21.84 -9.02
N LYS A 85 35.01 -21.74 -8.29
CA LYS A 85 36.26 -22.45 -8.60
C LYS A 85 36.07 -23.97 -8.65
N TYR A 86 35.20 -24.53 -7.83
CA TYR A 86 34.90 -25.97 -7.80
C TYR A 86 33.66 -26.39 -8.62
N GLY A 87 33.10 -25.49 -9.43
CA GLY A 87 32.00 -25.81 -10.34
C GLY A 87 30.63 -25.98 -9.68
N LEU A 88 30.48 -25.61 -8.42
CA LEU A 88 29.24 -25.75 -7.63
C LEU A 88 28.25 -24.61 -7.93
N LYS A 89 27.84 -24.44 -9.19
CA LYS A 89 26.99 -23.31 -9.62
C LYS A 89 25.55 -23.44 -9.13
N ASN A 90 25.04 -24.68 -9.09
CA ASN A 90 23.66 -25.00 -8.74
C ASN A 90 23.45 -25.08 -7.23
N LYS A 91 22.26 -24.70 -6.76
CA LYS A 91 21.86 -24.96 -5.36
C LYS A 91 21.87 -26.47 -5.06
N PRO A 92 22.17 -26.88 -3.81
CA PRO A 92 22.16 -28.28 -3.40
C PRO A 92 20.86 -28.98 -3.71
N ILE A 93 20.95 -30.27 -4.06
CA ILE A 93 19.79 -31.10 -4.38
C ILE A 93 18.83 -31.17 -3.18
N ARG A 94 19.32 -31.20 -1.95
CA ARG A 94 18.48 -31.19 -0.74
C ARG A 94 17.63 -29.93 -0.60
N LEU A 95 18.16 -28.74 -0.93
CA LEU A 95 17.36 -27.51 -0.92
C LEU A 95 16.45 -27.41 -2.15
N LYS A 96 16.83 -28.01 -3.28
CA LYS A 96 15.87 -28.28 -4.36
C LYS A 96 14.78 -29.25 -3.89
N PHE A 97 15.10 -30.24 -3.07
CA PHE A 97 14.17 -31.22 -2.51
C PHE A 97 13.31 -30.64 -1.38
N GLU A 98 13.79 -29.75 -0.53
CA GLU A 98 12.96 -29.03 0.45
C GLU A 98 12.08 -27.98 -0.25
N GLN A 99 12.59 -27.32 -1.31
CA GLN A 99 11.75 -26.51 -2.19
C GLN A 99 10.75 -27.37 -2.96
N LEU A 100 11.12 -28.58 -3.38
CA LEU A 100 10.25 -29.52 -4.06
C LEU A 100 9.30 -30.22 -3.10
N GLU A 101 9.63 -30.48 -1.83
CA GLU A 101 8.74 -31.04 -0.79
C GLU A 101 7.75 -29.98 -0.30
N LEU A 102 8.11 -28.69 -0.36
CA LEU A 102 7.14 -27.59 -0.31
C LEU A 102 6.23 -27.55 -1.55
N LEU A 103 6.61 -28.20 -2.66
CA LEU A 103 5.89 -28.22 -3.94
C LEU A 103 5.33 -29.61 -4.32
N LEU A 104 5.57 -30.64 -3.50
CA LEU A 104 5.13 -32.01 -3.75
C LEU A 104 3.88 -32.23 -2.90
N PRO A 105 2.73 -32.55 -3.52
CA PRO A 105 1.56 -32.94 -2.75
C PRO A 105 1.86 -34.24 -2.01
N ASP A 106 1.40 -34.35 -0.76
CA ASP A 106 1.35 -35.60 0.01
C ASP A 106 0.72 -36.72 -0.86
N ASN A 107 1.53 -37.58 -1.48
CA ASN A 107 1.05 -38.66 -2.34
C ASN A 107 0.40 -39.83 -1.57
N ASN A 108 0.16 -39.67 -0.27
CA ASN A 108 -0.67 -40.59 0.54
C ASN A 108 -1.85 -39.90 1.24
N ARG A 109 -2.18 -38.66 0.89
CA ARG A 109 -3.50 -38.12 1.17
C ARG A 109 -4.36 -38.40 -0.05
N LYS A 110 -5.41 -39.22 0.13
CA LYS A 110 -6.61 -39.25 -0.73
C LYS A 110 -6.78 -37.86 -1.34
N THR A 111 -6.65 -37.77 -2.67
CA THR A 111 -6.69 -36.54 -3.46
C THR A 111 -7.83 -35.65 -2.99
N LYS A 112 -7.54 -34.74 -2.04
CA LYS A 112 -8.38 -33.58 -1.81
C LYS A 112 -8.03 -32.66 -2.94
N THR A 113 -8.91 -32.60 -3.93
CA THR A 113 -9.00 -31.53 -4.93
C THR A 113 -9.15 -30.19 -4.19
N THR A 114 -8.06 -29.65 -3.64
CA THR A 114 -8.03 -28.28 -3.13
C THR A 114 -8.13 -27.38 -4.34
N ARG A 115 -9.31 -26.78 -4.47
CA ARG A 115 -9.62 -25.76 -5.46
C ARG A 115 -8.60 -24.62 -5.31
N LYS A 116 -7.99 -24.19 -6.42
CA LYS A 116 -7.01 -23.10 -6.47
C LYS A 116 -7.76 -21.78 -6.40
N GLU A 117 -7.62 -21.03 -5.31
CA GLU A 117 -8.49 -19.90 -4.98
C GLU A 117 -7.73 -18.57 -4.90
N THR A 118 -8.42 -17.51 -5.35
CA THR A 118 -7.99 -16.11 -5.17
C THR A 118 -8.04 -15.73 -3.69
N PHE A 119 -7.38 -14.62 -3.31
CA PHE A 119 -7.41 -14.16 -1.93
C PHE A 119 -8.87 -13.96 -1.47
N ILE A 120 -9.67 -13.31 -2.32
CA ILE A 120 -11.05 -12.93 -2.01
C ILE A 120 -11.90 -14.17 -1.70
N ARG A 121 -11.79 -15.21 -2.54
CA ARG A 121 -12.53 -16.46 -2.35
C ARG A 121 -12.13 -17.16 -1.06
N LYS A 122 -10.84 -17.25 -0.76
CA LYS A 122 -10.35 -17.82 0.51
C LYS A 122 -10.87 -17.06 1.72
N LEU A 123 -10.85 -15.73 1.67
CA LEU A 123 -11.32 -14.89 2.77
C LEU A 123 -12.84 -15.03 2.96
N LEU A 124 -13.62 -14.97 1.88
CA LEU A 124 -15.07 -15.14 1.93
C LEU A 124 -15.48 -16.54 2.40
N ALA A 125 -14.81 -17.60 1.93
CA ALA A 125 -15.02 -18.96 2.43
C ALA A 125 -14.77 -19.05 3.93
N LYS A 126 -13.64 -18.49 4.40
CA LYS A 126 -13.31 -18.42 5.83
C LYS A 126 -14.36 -17.65 6.64
N LYS A 127 -14.86 -16.52 6.13
CA LYS A 127 -15.90 -15.70 6.81
C LYS A 127 -17.27 -16.38 6.83
N ALA A 128 -17.58 -17.18 5.81
CA ALA A 128 -18.81 -17.97 5.75
C ALA A 128 -18.73 -19.30 6.54
N GLY A 129 -17.56 -19.66 7.08
CA GLY A 129 -17.35 -20.96 7.72
C GLY A 129 -17.36 -22.14 6.72
N LEU A 130 -17.14 -21.85 5.44
CA LEU A 130 -17.13 -22.82 4.35
C LEU A 130 -15.69 -23.20 3.98
N LYS A 131 -15.52 -24.37 3.38
CA LYS A 131 -14.21 -24.82 2.88
C LYS A 131 -13.78 -24.07 1.61
N THR A 132 -14.74 -23.78 0.75
CA THR A 132 -14.57 -23.13 -0.56
C THR A 132 -15.84 -22.38 -0.90
N VAL A 133 -15.74 -21.37 -1.76
CA VAL A 133 -16.91 -20.67 -2.32
C VAL A 133 -16.79 -20.51 -3.84
N ASP A 134 -17.94 -20.50 -4.50
CA ASP A 134 -18.09 -20.33 -5.94
C ASP A 134 -18.33 -18.86 -6.32
N GLU A 135 -17.84 -18.45 -7.48
CA GLU A 135 -18.21 -17.14 -8.04
C GLU A 135 -19.71 -17.09 -8.30
N GLY A 136 -20.34 -15.98 -7.95
CA GLY A 136 -21.79 -15.82 -8.05
C GLY A 136 -22.60 -16.48 -6.93
N GLN A 137 -21.98 -17.30 -6.08
CA GLN A 137 -22.64 -17.86 -4.89
C GLN A 137 -23.01 -16.75 -3.90
N VAL A 138 -24.25 -16.77 -3.40
CA VAL A 138 -24.66 -15.92 -2.28
C VAL A 138 -24.27 -16.61 -0.98
N ILE A 139 -23.49 -15.93 -0.15
CA ILE A 139 -23.06 -16.40 1.17
C ILE A 139 -23.56 -15.46 2.26
N ASP A 140 -23.77 -16.02 3.43
CA ASP A 140 -24.19 -15.30 4.62
C ASP A 140 -23.01 -15.15 5.57
N VAL A 141 -22.60 -13.91 5.84
CA VAL A 141 -21.35 -13.59 6.56
C VAL A 141 -21.58 -12.53 7.62
N ALA A 142 -20.81 -12.62 8.70
CA ALA A 142 -20.74 -11.58 9.72
C ALA A 142 -19.53 -10.67 9.44
N PRO A 143 -19.71 -9.34 9.33
CA PRO A 143 -18.58 -8.43 9.18
C PRO A 143 -17.75 -8.36 10.47
N ASP A 144 -16.49 -7.97 10.35
CA ASP A 144 -15.64 -7.62 11.49
C ASP A 144 -15.78 -6.14 11.86
N CYS A 145 -16.14 -5.30 10.88
CA CYS A 145 -16.48 -3.89 11.09
C CYS A 145 -17.60 -3.48 10.13
N ALA A 146 -18.68 -2.95 10.67
CA ALA A 146 -19.73 -2.26 9.93
C ALA A 146 -19.68 -0.78 10.32
N PHE A 147 -19.39 0.10 9.37
CA PHE A 147 -19.32 1.54 9.65
C PHE A 147 -20.28 2.36 8.81
N ILE A 148 -20.67 3.51 9.36
CA ILE A 148 -21.53 4.46 8.68
C ILE A 148 -21.08 5.89 8.99
N GLY A 149 -21.15 6.73 7.96
CA GLY A 149 -20.82 8.14 8.01
C GLY A 149 -22.01 9.02 8.42
N VAL A 150 -22.10 10.18 7.75
CA VAL A 150 -23.21 11.14 7.88
C VAL A 150 -24.59 10.55 7.57
N GLU A 151 -24.66 9.45 6.82
CA GLU A 151 -25.90 8.75 6.47
C GLU A 151 -26.51 7.95 7.64
N ALA A 152 -25.89 7.96 8.83
CA ALA A 152 -26.33 7.21 10.01
C ALA A 152 -27.79 7.48 10.41
N THR A 153 -28.31 8.67 10.11
CA THR A 153 -29.72 9.00 10.35
C THR A 153 -30.66 8.10 9.54
N LEU A 154 -30.33 7.79 8.28
CA LEU A 154 -31.15 6.94 7.43
C LEU A 154 -31.16 5.50 7.96
N ALA A 155 -29.99 4.97 8.32
CA ALA A 155 -29.89 3.65 8.93
C ALA A 155 -30.67 3.56 10.26
N LEU A 156 -30.65 4.63 11.06
CA LEU A 156 -31.44 4.71 12.30
C LEU A 156 -32.95 4.61 12.04
N ASN A 157 -33.45 5.25 10.98
CA ASN A 157 -34.87 5.18 10.62
C ASN A 157 -35.27 3.76 10.21
N TYR A 158 -34.51 3.13 9.32
CA TYR A 158 -34.74 1.74 8.92
C TYR A 158 -34.66 0.78 10.11
N PHE A 159 -33.69 0.97 11.00
CA PHE A 159 -33.55 0.14 12.20
C PHE A 159 -34.76 0.26 13.14
N LYS A 160 -35.33 1.48 13.29
CA LYS A 160 -36.57 1.69 14.06
C LYS A 160 -37.77 1.02 13.41
N GLU A 161 -37.90 1.11 12.09
CA GLU A 161 -38.98 0.46 11.32
C GLU A 161 -38.94 -1.06 11.43
N MET A 162 -37.74 -1.67 11.52
CA MET A 162 -37.58 -3.10 11.77
C MET A 162 -38.08 -3.55 13.15
N GLY A 163 -38.30 -2.64 14.10
CA GLY A 163 -38.86 -2.95 15.42
C GLY A 163 -37.91 -3.74 16.34
N VAL A 164 -36.61 -3.81 16.02
CA VAL A 164 -35.63 -4.58 16.80
C VAL A 164 -35.18 -3.78 18.03
N PRO A 165 -35.24 -4.36 19.25
CA PRO A 165 -35.02 -3.59 20.47
C PRO A 165 -33.55 -3.29 20.77
N ARG A 166 -32.62 -4.08 20.22
CA ARG A 166 -31.18 -4.01 20.51
C ARG A 166 -30.33 -4.27 19.28
N ILE A 167 -29.17 -3.64 19.26
CA ILE A 167 -28.13 -3.90 18.28
C ILE A 167 -27.48 -5.26 18.58
N TRP A 168 -27.14 -6.01 17.54
CA TRP A 168 -26.49 -7.31 17.61
C TRP A 168 -25.14 -7.29 18.35
N ASP A 169 -24.18 -6.50 17.84
CA ASP A 169 -22.83 -6.40 18.43
C ASP A 169 -22.29 -4.98 18.29
N LYS A 170 -22.37 -4.23 19.39
CA LYS A 170 -21.86 -2.85 19.47
C LYS A 170 -20.34 -2.77 19.25
N SER A 171 -19.60 -3.85 19.50
CA SER A 171 -18.16 -3.89 19.31
C SER A 171 -17.75 -3.99 17.85
N LYS A 172 -18.69 -4.25 16.93
CA LYS A 172 -18.41 -4.34 15.48
C LYS A 172 -18.92 -3.15 14.69
N ILE A 173 -19.58 -2.21 15.35
CA ILE A 173 -20.20 -1.05 14.72
C ILE A 173 -19.37 0.18 15.00
N ALA A 174 -19.07 0.96 13.96
CA ALA A 174 -18.42 2.26 14.08
C ALA A 174 -19.27 3.35 13.42
N ILE A 175 -19.38 4.50 14.08
CA ILE A 175 -20.11 5.65 13.53
C ILE A 175 -19.15 6.82 13.50
N VAL A 176 -18.97 7.43 12.32
CA VAL A 176 -18.09 8.58 12.15
C VAL A 176 -18.88 9.74 11.58
N PHE A 177 -18.83 10.90 12.23
CA PHE A 177 -19.36 12.13 11.65
C PHE A 177 -18.23 12.86 10.92
N ASP A 178 -18.04 12.53 9.64
CA ASP A 178 -17.23 13.32 8.73
C ASP A 178 -18.04 14.48 8.11
N LYS A 179 -17.39 15.36 7.34
CA LYS A 179 -18.04 16.49 6.63
C LYS A 179 -18.66 17.55 7.55
N PRO A 180 -17.85 18.42 8.20
CA PRO A 180 -18.33 19.39 9.18
C PRO A 180 -19.36 20.44 8.69
N PHE A 181 -19.74 20.49 7.41
CA PHE A 181 -20.53 21.58 6.83
C PHE A 181 -22.05 21.37 6.75
N PHE A 182 -22.64 20.57 7.64
CA PHE A 182 -24.09 20.73 7.92
C PHE A 182 -24.40 21.98 8.79
N ALA A 183 -23.39 22.75 9.21
CA ALA A 183 -23.54 23.85 10.16
C ALA A 183 -23.90 25.23 9.55
N LEU A 184 -23.87 25.41 8.23
CA LEU A 184 -24.19 26.69 7.58
C LEU A 184 -25.59 26.73 6.92
N GLY A 185 -26.56 25.99 7.48
CA GLY A 185 -27.97 26.15 7.10
C GLY A 185 -28.84 24.89 7.05
N CYS A 186 -28.49 23.78 7.71
CA CYS A 186 -29.19 22.52 7.50
C CYS A 186 -30.38 22.24 8.43
N ARG A 187 -31.45 21.74 7.81
CA ARG A 187 -32.68 21.14 8.37
C ARG A 187 -32.45 19.87 9.23
N ASN A 188 -31.19 19.52 9.58
CA ASN A 188 -30.79 18.18 10.07
C ASN A 188 -30.10 18.16 11.46
N HIS A 189 -30.08 19.24 12.25
CA HIS A 189 -29.51 19.19 13.61
C HIS A 189 -30.22 18.17 14.52
N ALA A 190 -31.55 18.06 14.38
CA ALA A 190 -32.36 17.06 15.07
C ALA A 190 -31.93 15.62 14.70
N SER A 191 -31.48 15.41 13.46
CA SER A 191 -31.02 14.12 12.95
C SER A 191 -29.73 13.66 13.61
N LEU A 192 -28.72 14.52 13.70
CA LEU A 192 -27.45 14.17 14.39
C LEU A 192 -27.65 13.98 15.90
N LYS A 193 -28.52 14.79 16.52
CA LYS A 193 -28.91 14.58 17.93
C LYS A 193 -29.52 13.19 18.13
N SER A 194 -30.44 12.78 17.26
CA SER A 194 -31.07 11.46 17.33
C SER A 194 -30.06 10.32 17.21
N VAL A 195 -29.04 10.46 16.35
CA VAL A 195 -27.97 9.46 16.23
C VAL A 195 -27.09 9.43 17.50
N ARG A 196 -26.74 10.58 18.09
CA ARG A 196 -26.01 10.62 19.38
C ARG A 196 -26.81 9.99 20.52
N GLU A 197 -28.11 10.22 20.57
CA GLU A 197 -29.02 9.58 21.54
C GLU A 197 -29.07 8.05 21.33
N PHE A 198 -29.13 7.59 20.08
CA PHE A 198 -29.06 6.18 19.74
C PHE A 198 -27.74 5.54 20.19
N ILE A 199 -26.60 6.19 19.90
CA ILE A 199 -25.27 5.77 20.36
C ILE A 199 -25.23 5.62 21.88
N LYS A 200 -25.73 6.62 22.61
CA LYS A 200 -25.79 6.60 24.08
C LYS A 200 -26.70 5.48 24.59
N LYS A 201 -27.88 5.31 23.98
CA LYS A 201 -28.85 4.26 24.36
C LYS A 201 -28.28 2.86 24.21
N HIS A 202 -27.51 2.61 23.15
CA HIS A 202 -26.96 1.28 22.86
C HIS A 202 -25.50 1.10 23.33
N GLY A 203 -24.88 2.15 23.89
CA GLY A 203 -23.51 2.11 24.42
C GLY A 203 -22.46 1.80 23.36
N ILE A 204 -22.56 2.42 22.18
CA ILE A 204 -21.60 2.22 21.08
C ILE A 204 -20.34 3.03 21.39
N ASP A 205 -19.23 2.33 21.64
CA ASP A 205 -17.97 2.95 22.06
C ASP A 205 -17.16 3.52 20.87
N ARG A 206 -17.34 2.96 19.66
CA ARG A 206 -16.62 3.35 18.44
C ARG A 206 -17.33 4.50 17.70
N PHE A 207 -17.61 5.57 18.43
CA PHE A 207 -18.19 6.79 17.90
C PHE A 207 -17.14 7.90 17.81
N TYR A 208 -17.01 8.50 16.63
CA TYR A 208 -16.08 9.59 16.36
C TYR A 208 -16.86 10.79 15.82
N ASP A 209 -16.96 11.83 16.64
CA ASP A 209 -17.72 13.03 16.31
C ASP A 209 -16.98 13.92 15.28
N ILE A 210 -17.60 15.05 14.94
CA ILE A 210 -17.06 16.04 14.02
C ILE A 210 -15.67 16.51 14.48
N GLY A 211 -14.77 16.70 13.52
CA GLY A 211 -13.41 17.18 13.76
C GLY A 211 -12.40 16.08 14.08
N TRP A 212 -12.78 14.80 13.97
CA TRP A 212 -11.83 13.69 13.96
C TRP A 212 -11.18 13.49 12.58
N GLY A 213 -11.95 13.63 11.51
CA GLY A 213 -11.45 13.43 10.15
C GLY A 213 -12.49 12.80 9.22
N VAL A 214 -12.04 12.41 8.04
CA VAL A 214 -12.79 11.63 7.07
C VAL A 214 -12.94 10.19 7.60
N SER A 215 -14.14 9.62 7.46
CA SER A 215 -14.52 8.29 7.99
C SER A 215 -13.48 7.20 7.75
N HIS A 216 -13.06 7.00 6.50
CA HIS A 216 -12.11 5.96 6.09
C HIS A 216 -10.74 6.06 6.78
N GLN A 217 -10.25 7.30 6.93
CA GLN A 217 -8.97 7.56 7.59
C GLN A 217 -9.10 7.35 9.10
N VAL A 218 -10.15 7.89 9.72
CA VAL A 218 -10.41 7.72 11.16
C VAL A 218 -10.51 6.24 11.51
N ILE A 219 -11.30 5.45 10.79
CA ILE A 219 -11.47 4.01 11.08
C ILE A 219 -10.13 3.25 10.96
N THR A 220 -9.30 3.63 10.00
CA THR A 220 -7.95 3.06 9.83
C THR A 220 -7.04 3.39 11.00
N GLU A 221 -6.96 4.66 11.37
CA GLU A 221 -6.09 5.14 12.45
C GLU A 221 -6.51 4.61 13.82
N GLN A 222 -7.80 4.32 14.00
CA GLN A 222 -8.32 3.71 15.22
C GLN A 222 -8.14 2.18 15.27
N GLY A 223 -7.47 1.60 14.27
CA GLY A 223 -7.14 0.17 14.23
C GLY A 223 -8.37 -0.74 14.08
N LEU A 224 -9.50 -0.22 13.60
CA LEU A 224 -10.74 -0.97 13.46
C LEU A 224 -10.74 -1.88 12.22
N VAL A 225 -9.93 -1.54 11.22
CA VAL A 225 -9.71 -2.35 10.03
C VAL A 225 -8.32 -2.95 10.06
N LEU A 226 -8.26 -4.28 9.98
CA LEU A 226 -7.03 -5.06 9.98
C LEU A 226 -7.04 -6.04 8.78
N PRO A 227 -5.87 -6.57 8.38
CA PRO A 227 -5.78 -7.55 7.31
C PRO A 227 -6.69 -8.76 7.56
N ASN A 228 -7.32 -9.25 6.50
CA ASN A 228 -8.34 -10.31 6.54
C ASN A 228 -9.66 -9.94 7.23
N ASN A 229 -9.89 -8.67 7.58
CA ASN A 229 -11.21 -8.23 8.00
C ASN A 229 -12.15 -8.17 6.79
N LEU A 230 -13.43 -8.44 7.05
CA LEU A 230 -14.56 -8.12 6.19
C LEU A 230 -15.20 -6.83 6.72
N VAL A 231 -15.20 -5.78 5.91
CA VAL A 231 -15.69 -4.45 6.26
C VAL A 231 -16.91 -4.12 5.39
N LEU A 232 -17.99 -3.69 6.03
CA LEU A 232 -19.16 -3.13 5.36
C LEU A 232 -19.25 -1.65 5.70
N GLY A 233 -19.39 -0.81 4.69
CA GLY A 233 -19.32 0.64 4.86
C GLY A 233 -20.34 1.38 4.01
N THR A 234 -20.83 2.50 4.51
CA THR A 234 -21.45 3.51 3.65
C THR A 234 -20.39 4.47 3.12
N GLY A 235 -20.55 4.91 1.87
CA GLY A 235 -19.67 5.87 1.22
C GLY A 235 -18.81 5.23 0.14
N SER A 236 -18.65 5.99 -0.95
CA SER A 236 -18.03 5.54 -2.21
C SER A 236 -16.57 5.10 -2.07
N HIS A 237 -15.87 5.51 -1.03
CA HIS A 237 -14.45 5.18 -0.84
C HIS A 237 -14.22 4.01 0.14
N THR A 238 -15.27 3.27 0.50
CA THR A 238 -15.18 2.11 1.41
C THR A 238 -14.14 1.09 0.93
N LEU A 239 -13.97 0.98 -0.39
CA LEU A 239 -13.01 0.08 -1.02
C LEU A 239 -11.55 0.41 -0.67
N ALA A 240 -11.27 1.61 -0.16
CA ALA A 240 -9.92 2.05 0.19
C ALA A 240 -9.25 1.17 1.27
N PHE A 241 -10.05 0.50 2.12
CA PHE A 241 -9.55 -0.49 3.09
C PHE A 241 -8.85 -1.70 2.44
N GLY A 242 -9.06 -1.93 1.13
CA GLY A 242 -8.29 -2.87 0.33
C GLY A 242 -6.77 -2.65 0.41
N ALA A 243 -6.33 -1.40 0.65
CA ALA A 243 -4.94 -1.02 0.88
C ALA A 243 -4.29 -1.72 2.09
N LEU A 244 -5.11 -2.13 3.06
CA LEU A 244 -4.70 -2.85 4.28
C LEU A 244 -4.86 -4.37 4.14
N SER A 245 -5.15 -4.86 2.94
CA SER A 245 -5.53 -6.26 2.68
C SER A 245 -6.77 -6.69 3.49
N ALA A 246 -7.70 -5.75 3.68
CA ALA A 246 -9.03 -6.00 4.22
C ALA A 246 -10.04 -5.99 3.08
N LEU A 247 -10.99 -6.92 3.10
CA LEU A 247 -12.03 -7.00 2.09
C LEU A 247 -13.17 -6.08 2.48
N ALA A 248 -13.43 -5.07 1.66
CA ALA A 248 -14.43 -4.05 1.96
C ALA A 248 -15.49 -3.97 0.87
N PHE A 249 -16.75 -3.81 1.28
CA PHE A 249 -17.88 -3.62 0.37
C PHE A 249 -18.63 -2.35 0.75
N GLU A 250 -18.86 -1.50 -0.25
CA GLU A 250 -19.84 -0.43 -0.15
C GLU A 250 -21.25 -1.06 -0.11
N VAL A 251 -22.05 -0.61 0.86
CA VAL A 251 -23.43 -1.04 1.10
C VAL A 251 -24.31 0.16 1.43
N SER A 252 -25.63 -0.02 1.32
CA SER A 252 -26.60 1.04 1.62
C SER A 252 -26.80 1.23 3.14
N PRO A 253 -27.34 2.38 3.59
CA PRO A 253 -27.76 2.56 4.98
C PRO A 253 -28.77 1.51 5.46
N MET A 254 -29.60 0.97 4.55
CA MET A 254 -30.56 -0.11 4.86
C MET A 254 -29.84 -1.42 5.16
N ASP A 255 -28.79 -1.75 4.40
CA ASP A 255 -27.96 -2.94 4.66
C ASP A 255 -27.25 -2.83 6.01
N ILE A 256 -26.74 -1.63 6.34
CA ILE A 256 -26.15 -1.38 7.66
C ILE A 256 -27.18 -1.54 8.78
N ALA A 257 -28.40 -1.03 8.60
CA ALA A 257 -29.48 -1.24 9.57
C ALA A 257 -29.81 -2.74 9.76
N SER A 258 -29.80 -3.51 8.67
CA SER A 258 -29.96 -4.97 8.72
C SER A 258 -28.82 -5.65 9.48
N VAL A 259 -27.57 -5.21 9.27
CA VAL A 259 -26.41 -5.69 10.04
C VAL A 259 -26.50 -5.30 11.51
N TRP A 260 -27.01 -4.10 11.84
CA TRP A 260 -27.25 -3.71 13.23
C TRP A 260 -28.27 -4.62 13.91
N ALA A 261 -29.31 -5.04 13.18
CA ALA A 261 -30.36 -5.92 13.69
C ALA A 261 -29.91 -7.38 13.81
N THR A 262 -29.25 -7.92 12.78
CA THR A 262 -29.01 -9.36 12.63
C THR A 262 -27.56 -9.77 12.84
N GLY A 263 -26.62 -8.84 12.65
CA GLY A 263 -25.19 -9.10 12.64
C GLY A 263 -24.64 -9.74 11.38
N ARG A 264 -25.48 -9.87 10.35
CA ARG A 264 -25.20 -10.67 9.18
C ARG A 264 -25.54 -9.93 7.90
N ALA A 265 -24.86 -10.27 6.82
CA ALA A 265 -25.11 -9.72 5.50
C ALA A 265 -24.97 -10.80 4.44
N TRP A 266 -25.81 -10.71 3.42
CA TRP A 266 -25.68 -11.53 2.23
C TRP A 266 -24.72 -10.88 1.24
N ILE A 267 -23.69 -11.63 0.86
CA ILE A 267 -22.70 -11.20 -0.12
C ILE A 267 -22.70 -12.22 -1.25
N LYS A 268 -22.91 -11.76 -2.47
CA LYS A 268 -22.64 -12.57 -3.65
C LYS A 268 -21.15 -12.47 -3.99
N VAL A 269 -20.49 -13.62 -4.07
CA VAL A 269 -19.04 -13.74 -4.30
C VAL A 269 -18.73 -13.16 -5.69
N PRO A 270 -17.91 -12.09 -5.78
CA PRO A 270 -17.60 -11.48 -7.07
C PRO A 270 -16.54 -12.28 -7.83
N PRO A 271 -16.59 -12.32 -9.18
CA PRO A 271 -15.44 -12.72 -9.99
C PRO A 271 -14.25 -11.80 -9.71
N THR A 272 -13.03 -12.32 -9.83
CA THR A 272 -11.80 -11.57 -9.50
C THR A 272 -10.97 -11.30 -10.75
N ILE A 273 -10.57 -10.03 -10.94
CA ILE A 273 -9.61 -9.58 -11.96
C ILE A 273 -8.28 -9.29 -11.27
N LYS A 274 -7.17 -9.60 -11.92
CA LYS A 274 -5.83 -9.26 -11.43
C LYS A 274 -5.20 -8.18 -12.30
N ILE A 275 -4.64 -7.16 -11.66
CA ILE A 275 -3.93 -6.07 -12.34
C ILE A 275 -2.53 -5.96 -11.75
N ILE A 276 -1.52 -6.17 -12.59
CA ILE A 276 -0.11 -6.20 -12.22
C ILE A 276 0.58 -4.93 -12.72
N PHE A 277 1.02 -4.08 -11.81
CA PHE A 277 1.80 -2.88 -12.16
C PHE A 277 3.29 -3.20 -12.18
N LYS A 278 3.95 -2.88 -13.29
CA LYS A 278 5.39 -3.04 -13.50
C LYS A 278 6.06 -1.70 -13.72
N GLY A 279 7.35 -1.65 -13.36
CA GLY A 279 8.18 -0.47 -13.57
C GLY A 279 8.23 0.47 -12.37
N THR A 280 8.92 1.58 -12.55
CA THR A 280 9.16 2.61 -11.54
C THR A 280 8.49 3.91 -11.94
N LEU A 281 7.79 4.56 -11.01
CA LEU A 281 7.12 5.83 -11.30
C LEU A 281 8.13 6.91 -11.68
N ALA A 282 7.83 7.63 -12.76
CA ALA A 282 8.60 8.80 -13.16
C ALA A 282 8.42 9.95 -12.15
N ARG A 283 9.36 10.90 -12.16
CA ARG A 283 9.29 12.09 -11.29
C ARG A 283 8.01 12.88 -11.58
N GLY A 284 7.31 13.26 -10.52
CA GLY A 284 6.03 14.00 -10.61
C GLY A 284 4.80 13.14 -10.85
N VAL A 285 4.96 11.82 -10.96
CA VAL A 285 3.85 10.87 -11.10
C VAL A 285 3.53 10.25 -9.74
N GLY A 286 2.26 10.31 -9.35
CA GLY A 286 1.74 9.74 -8.12
C GLY A 286 0.67 8.69 -8.35
N ALA A 287 0.12 8.18 -7.24
CA ALA A 287 -0.95 7.18 -7.26
C ALA A 287 -2.20 7.66 -8.00
N LYS A 288 -2.55 8.95 -7.87
CA LYS A 288 -3.68 9.56 -8.58
C LYS A 288 -3.52 9.44 -10.09
N ASP A 289 -2.33 9.71 -10.63
CA ASP A 289 -2.07 9.64 -12.07
C ASP A 289 -2.23 8.23 -12.61
N ILE A 290 -1.81 7.21 -11.84
CA ILE A 290 -2.00 5.80 -12.19
C ILE A 290 -3.47 5.46 -12.27
N VAL A 291 -4.28 5.87 -11.28
CA VAL A 291 -5.71 5.56 -11.30
C VAL A 291 -6.41 6.28 -12.44
N LEU A 292 -6.06 7.54 -12.71
CA LEU A 292 -6.62 8.27 -13.85
C LEU A 292 -6.28 7.55 -15.17
N LYS A 293 -5.02 7.14 -15.37
CA LYS A 293 -4.63 6.37 -16.55
C LYS A 293 -5.36 5.03 -16.63
N LEU A 294 -5.48 4.33 -15.51
CA LEU A 294 -6.23 3.08 -15.42
C LEU A 294 -7.69 3.31 -15.83
N PHE A 295 -8.32 4.38 -15.34
CA PHE A 295 -9.71 4.73 -15.64
C PHE A 295 -9.91 5.03 -17.12
N HIS A 296 -8.99 5.76 -17.72
CA HIS A 296 -8.98 5.99 -19.16
C HIS A 296 -8.96 4.67 -19.96
N ASP A 297 -8.12 3.71 -19.56
CA ASP A 297 -7.92 2.46 -20.32
C ASP A 297 -9.00 1.39 -20.03
N PHE A 298 -9.58 1.40 -18.84
CA PHE A 298 -10.61 0.45 -18.42
C PHE A 298 -12.04 0.92 -18.70
N GLY A 299 -12.28 2.22 -18.60
CA GLY A 299 -13.62 2.78 -18.50
C GLY A 299 -14.40 2.27 -17.29
N THR A 300 -15.71 2.51 -17.28
CA THR A 300 -16.62 2.19 -16.15
C THR A 300 -17.22 0.78 -16.20
N GLY A 301 -17.01 0.03 -17.30
CA GLY A 301 -17.70 -1.24 -17.55
C GLY A 301 -16.89 -2.49 -17.18
N LYS A 302 -15.57 -2.48 -17.38
CA LYS A 302 -14.74 -3.70 -17.30
C LYS A 302 -14.62 -4.30 -15.89
N ALA A 303 -14.77 -3.48 -14.85
CA ALA A 303 -14.72 -3.95 -13.46
C ALA A 303 -16.11 -4.06 -12.81
N ASN A 304 -17.20 -3.88 -13.56
CA ASN A 304 -18.55 -3.86 -13.01
C ASN A 304 -18.86 -5.15 -12.22
N TYR A 305 -19.10 -5.02 -10.93
CA TYR A 305 -19.33 -6.10 -9.97
C TYR A 305 -18.15 -7.07 -9.75
N ARG A 306 -16.99 -6.87 -10.42
CA ARG A 306 -15.78 -7.64 -10.15
C ARG A 306 -15.04 -7.09 -8.95
N ALA A 307 -14.30 -7.96 -8.29
CA ALA A 307 -13.27 -7.51 -7.38
C ALA A 307 -11.90 -7.49 -8.07
N ILE A 308 -11.04 -6.56 -7.65
CA ILE A 308 -9.71 -6.39 -8.25
C ILE A 308 -8.63 -6.72 -7.23
N GLU A 309 -7.72 -7.61 -7.62
CA GLU A 309 -6.47 -7.85 -6.90
C GLU A 309 -5.33 -7.12 -7.61
N PHE A 310 -4.80 -6.07 -6.99
CA PHE A 310 -3.61 -5.37 -7.48
C PHE A 310 -2.35 -6.09 -7.02
N ALA A 311 -1.37 -6.19 -7.91
CA ALA A 311 -0.07 -6.78 -7.62
C ALA A 311 1.05 -6.06 -8.37
N GLY A 312 2.29 -6.50 -8.14
CA GLY A 312 3.47 -6.04 -8.87
C GLY A 312 4.43 -5.19 -8.04
N ASP A 313 5.61 -4.96 -8.60
CA ASP A 313 6.72 -4.30 -7.93
C ASP A 313 6.40 -2.84 -7.61
N THR A 314 5.70 -2.14 -8.52
CA THR A 314 5.29 -0.75 -8.32
C THR A 314 4.44 -0.60 -7.06
N ILE A 315 3.40 -1.45 -6.90
CA ILE A 315 2.53 -1.45 -5.71
C ILE A 315 3.32 -1.72 -4.43
N SER A 316 4.26 -2.66 -4.49
CA SER A 316 5.08 -3.06 -3.34
C SER A 316 5.98 -1.93 -2.82
N THR A 317 6.34 -0.98 -3.68
CA THR A 317 7.14 0.21 -3.32
C THR A 317 6.29 1.39 -2.82
N MET A 318 4.98 1.40 -3.08
CA MET A 318 4.10 2.51 -2.69
C MET A 318 3.85 2.56 -1.19
N SER A 319 3.69 3.78 -0.67
CA SER A 319 3.20 4.00 0.69
C SER A 319 1.75 3.54 0.84
N ILE A 320 1.31 3.32 2.09
CA ILE A 320 -0.10 2.96 2.34
C ILE A 320 -1.05 4.08 1.90
N SER A 321 -0.69 5.35 2.09
CA SER A 321 -1.48 6.49 1.59
C SER A 321 -1.71 6.42 0.07
N GLN A 322 -0.67 6.08 -0.71
CA GLN A 322 -0.78 5.87 -2.15
C GLN A 322 -1.68 4.68 -2.50
N ARG A 323 -1.59 3.58 -1.74
CA ARG A 323 -2.47 2.41 -1.90
C ARG A 323 -3.92 2.73 -1.57
N PHE A 324 -4.19 3.57 -0.57
CA PHE A 324 -5.54 4.06 -0.24
C PHE A 324 -6.16 4.82 -1.42
N ILE A 325 -5.38 5.68 -2.08
CA ILE A 325 -5.84 6.41 -3.27
C ILE A 325 -6.23 5.43 -4.39
N ILE A 326 -5.37 4.45 -4.68
CA ILE A 326 -5.65 3.44 -5.71
C ILE A 326 -6.92 2.66 -5.38
N ALA A 327 -6.99 2.10 -4.16
CA ALA A 327 -8.12 1.28 -3.74
C ALA A 327 -9.44 2.05 -3.70
N GLY A 328 -9.43 3.26 -3.14
CA GLY A 328 -10.63 4.08 -2.97
C GLY A 328 -11.21 4.54 -4.31
N LEU A 329 -10.36 5.01 -5.22
CA LEU A 329 -10.80 5.49 -6.53
C LEU A 329 -11.15 4.35 -7.50
N THR A 330 -10.83 3.10 -7.17
CA THR A 330 -11.23 1.95 -7.98
C THR A 330 -12.75 1.71 -7.95
N ARG A 331 -13.48 2.32 -7.00
CA ARG A 331 -14.94 2.36 -7.04
C ARG A 331 -15.43 2.95 -8.36
N ASP A 332 -14.81 4.00 -8.88
CA ASP A 332 -15.27 4.70 -10.08
C ASP A 332 -15.35 3.79 -11.33
N PHE A 333 -14.65 2.65 -11.30
CA PHE A 333 -14.70 1.58 -12.30
C PHE A 333 -15.88 0.60 -12.12
N ASN A 334 -16.78 0.87 -11.18
CA ASN A 334 -17.82 -0.02 -10.67
C ASN A 334 -17.28 -1.35 -10.09
N ALA A 335 -16.04 -1.35 -9.59
CA ALA A 335 -15.50 -2.49 -8.87
C ALA A 335 -16.30 -2.74 -7.58
N LYS A 336 -16.55 -4.01 -7.25
CA LYS A 336 -17.27 -4.38 -6.04
C LYS A 336 -16.36 -4.39 -4.80
N SER A 337 -15.09 -4.73 -4.98
CA SER A 337 -14.08 -4.69 -3.93
C SER A 337 -12.67 -4.64 -4.51
N VAL A 338 -11.69 -4.26 -3.70
CA VAL A 338 -10.28 -4.19 -4.09
C VAL A 338 -9.42 -4.79 -2.99
N LEU A 339 -8.31 -5.42 -3.40
CA LEU A 339 -7.24 -5.82 -2.50
C LEU A 339 -5.88 -5.45 -3.04
N LEU A 340 -5.03 -5.02 -2.12
CA LEU A 340 -3.59 -4.82 -2.31
C LEU A 340 -2.81 -5.80 -1.43
N PRO A 341 -1.57 -6.14 -1.81
CA PRO A 341 -0.80 -7.16 -1.12
C PRO A 341 -0.46 -6.73 0.31
N PHE A 342 -0.42 -7.72 1.21
CA PHE A 342 0.13 -7.54 2.54
C PHE A 342 1.64 -7.76 2.48
N ASP A 343 2.41 -6.68 2.64
CA ASP A 343 3.87 -6.71 2.59
C ASP A 343 4.49 -5.96 3.78
N ALA A 344 5.81 -5.74 3.73
CA ALA A 344 6.55 -5.04 4.76
C ALA A 344 6.05 -3.59 4.98
N VAL A 345 5.52 -2.94 3.93
CA VAL A 345 4.98 -1.58 4.02
C VAL A 345 3.66 -1.60 4.81
N THR A 346 2.75 -2.52 4.47
CA THR A 346 1.48 -2.72 5.19
C THR A 346 1.74 -3.11 6.65
N GLN A 347 2.67 -4.03 6.90
CA GLN A 347 3.03 -4.45 8.25
C GLN A 347 3.62 -3.30 9.07
N LYS A 348 4.51 -2.48 8.49
CA LYS A 348 5.10 -1.32 9.18
C LYS A 348 4.05 -0.26 9.50
N TYR A 349 3.12 0.00 8.58
CA TYR A 349 2.05 0.96 8.79
C TYR A 349 1.11 0.53 9.93
N LEU A 350 0.64 -0.72 9.91
CA LEU A 350 -0.31 -1.23 10.89
C LEU A 350 0.27 -1.33 12.31
N LYS A 351 1.59 -1.49 12.47
CA LYS A 351 2.26 -1.46 13.78
C LYS A 351 2.04 -0.15 14.55
N LYS A 352 1.70 0.95 13.85
CA LYS A 352 1.36 2.23 14.50
C LYS A 352 0.02 2.16 15.24
N PHE A 353 -0.91 1.35 14.74
CA PHE A 353 -2.32 1.35 15.18
C PHE A 353 -2.74 0.05 15.87
N SER A 354 -2.00 -1.05 15.68
CA SER A 354 -2.30 -2.33 16.30
C SER A 354 -1.04 -3.11 16.66
N ARG A 355 -1.09 -3.79 17.81
CA ARG A 355 -0.04 -4.71 18.29
C ARG A 355 -0.32 -6.17 17.93
N GLN A 356 -1.40 -6.46 17.21
CA GLN A 356 -1.79 -7.81 16.85
C GLN A 356 -0.81 -8.43 15.84
N LYS A 357 -0.55 -9.74 15.96
CA LYS A 357 0.15 -10.49 14.93
C LYS A 357 -0.80 -10.80 13.77
N PHE A 358 -0.40 -10.41 12.57
CA PHE A 358 -1.18 -10.64 11.35
C PHE A 358 -0.72 -11.93 10.67
N ALA A 359 -1.68 -12.79 10.33
CA ALA A 359 -1.50 -13.93 9.44
C ALA A 359 -2.28 -13.66 8.14
N PRO A 360 -1.75 -12.81 7.25
CA PRO A 360 -2.45 -12.42 6.03
C PRO A 360 -2.75 -13.65 5.17
N ILE A 361 -3.94 -13.70 4.59
CA ILE A 361 -4.25 -14.66 3.54
C ILE A 361 -3.43 -14.28 2.30
N THR A 362 -3.02 -15.26 1.51
CA THR A 362 -2.40 -15.03 0.21
C THR A 362 -3.15 -15.84 -0.84
N PRO A 363 -3.26 -15.33 -2.09
CA PRO A 363 -3.78 -16.13 -3.19
C PRO A 363 -2.92 -17.39 -3.37
N ASP A 364 -3.51 -18.46 -3.91
CA ASP A 364 -2.72 -19.62 -4.35
C ASP A 364 -1.80 -19.23 -5.51
N GLN A 365 -0.66 -19.90 -5.65
CA GLN A 365 0.32 -19.63 -6.70
C GLN A 365 -0.29 -19.72 -8.12
N ASP A 366 -1.26 -20.62 -8.28
CA ASP A 366 -2.00 -20.86 -9.53
C ASP A 366 -3.49 -20.47 -9.39
N ALA A 367 -3.79 -19.45 -8.59
CA ALA A 367 -5.16 -18.93 -8.46
C ALA A 367 -5.71 -18.54 -9.85
N ARG A 368 -6.97 -18.91 -10.12
CA ARG A 368 -7.62 -18.58 -11.39
C ARG A 368 -8.36 -17.25 -11.26
N TYR A 369 -8.07 -16.33 -12.17
CA TYR A 369 -8.70 -15.02 -12.29
C TYR A 369 -9.58 -14.99 -13.55
N GLU A 370 -10.65 -14.18 -13.54
CA GLU A 370 -11.50 -13.95 -14.72
C GLU A 370 -10.69 -13.28 -15.84
N ASN A 371 -9.80 -12.36 -15.46
CA ASN A 371 -8.87 -11.69 -16.35
C ASN A 371 -7.58 -11.31 -15.60
N GLU A 372 -6.45 -11.36 -16.28
CA GLU A 372 -5.15 -10.89 -15.78
C GLU A 372 -4.58 -9.86 -16.74
N MET A 373 -4.15 -8.73 -16.20
CA MET A 373 -3.62 -7.62 -16.99
C MET A 373 -2.33 -7.11 -16.39
N GLU A 374 -1.40 -6.72 -17.26
CA GLU A 374 -0.15 -6.08 -16.89
C GLU A 374 -0.10 -4.65 -17.40
N ILE A 375 0.36 -3.72 -16.56
CA ILE A 375 0.44 -2.30 -16.86
C ILE A 375 1.84 -1.82 -16.51
N ASP A 376 2.57 -1.33 -17.52
CA ASP A 376 3.85 -0.66 -17.31
C ASP A 376 3.61 0.83 -17.01
N VAL A 377 4.08 1.29 -15.85
CA VAL A 377 3.95 2.69 -15.42
C VAL A 377 5.22 3.52 -15.65
N SER A 378 6.26 2.93 -16.25
CA SER A 378 7.57 3.58 -16.41
C SER A 378 7.53 4.82 -17.31
N TYR A 379 6.61 4.85 -18.27
CA TYR A 379 6.42 5.94 -19.23
C TYR A 379 5.19 6.80 -18.92
N LEU A 380 4.55 6.58 -17.76
CA LEU A 380 3.42 7.39 -17.33
C LEU A 380 3.91 8.82 -17.06
N THR A 381 3.18 9.81 -17.57
CA THR A 381 3.36 11.23 -17.23
C THR A 381 2.27 11.69 -16.26
N PRO A 382 2.39 12.84 -15.59
CA PRO A 382 1.31 13.39 -14.79
C PRO A 382 0.00 13.47 -15.59
N GLN A 383 -1.11 13.04 -15.00
CA GLN A 383 -2.41 12.97 -15.65
C GLN A 383 -3.38 13.98 -15.04
N ILE A 384 -4.34 14.43 -15.84
CA ILE A 384 -5.43 15.29 -15.41
C ILE A 384 -6.73 14.82 -16.04
N ALA A 385 -7.82 14.86 -15.28
CA ALA A 385 -9.14 14.48 -15.76
C ALA A 385 -10.10 15.67 -15.70
N SER A 386 -10.87 15.89 -16.77
CA SER A 386 -11.98 16.85 -16.79
C SER A 386 -13.29 16.13 -16.46
N ILE A 387 -14.03 16.57 -15.44
CA ILE A 387 -15.21 15.84 -14.94
C ILE A 387 -16.41 15.92 -15.88
N ASP A 388 -16.61 17.05 -16.59
CA ASP A 388 -17.74 17.22 -17.53
C ASP A 388 -17.69 16.25 -18.71
N HIS A 389 -16.54 15.61 -18.92
CA HIS A 389 -16.34 14.57 -19.91
C HIS A 389 -15.44 13.51 -19.28
N GLN A 390 -15.99 12.61 -18.46
CA GLN A 390 -15.24 11.52 -17.81
C GLN A 390 -14.37 10.67 -18.79
N SER A 391 -14.54 10.84 -20.10
CA SER A 391 -13.69 10.36 -21.19
C SER A 391 -12.43 11.21 -21.51
N HIS A 392 -12.20 12.37 -20.89
CA HIS A 392 -11.12 13.32 -21.19
C HIS A 392 -10.06 13.28 -20.08
N ILE A 393 -9.44 12.12 -19.89
CA ILE A 393 -8.21 12.00 -19.12
C ILE A 393 -7.05 12.18 -20.09
N LYS A 394 -6.17 13.12 -19.76
CA LYS A 394 -5.07 13.53 -20.63
C LYS A 394 -3.78 13.71 -19.84
N PRO A 395 -2.62 13.62 -20.49
CA PRO A 395 -1.38 14.17 -19.94
C PRO A 395 -1.57 15.63 -19.53
N VAL A 396 -1.00 16.02 -18.39
CA VAL A 396 -1.09 17.41 -17.87
C VAL A 396 -0.57 18.41 -18.90
N GLU A 397 0.43 18.03 -19.69
CA GLU A 397 1.07 18.83 -20.73
C GLU A 397 0.08 19.39 -21.75
N GLU A 398 -0.99 18.66 -22.08
CA GLU A 398 -2.03 19.12 -23.02
C GLU A 398 -2.94 20.22 -22.45
N MET A 399 -2.94 20.39 -21.12
CA MET A 399 -3.84 21.31 -20.42
C MET A 399 -3.09 22.46 -19.76
N VAL A 400 -1.76 22.53 -19.93
CA VAL A 400 -0.92 23.57 -19.33
C VAL A 400 -1.38 24.97 -19.74
N GLY A 401 -1.41 25.89 -18.78
CA GLY A 401 -1.79 27.29 -19.00
C GLY A 401 -3.28 27.58 -18.87
N LYS A 402 -4.12 26.54 -18.70
CA LYS A 402 -5.54 26.75 -18.40
C LYS A 402 -5.72 27.30 -16.98
N ARG A 403 -6.23 28.53 -16.86
CA ARG A 403 -6.42 29.25 -15.58
C ARG A 403 -7.27 28.46 -14.58
N ILE A 404 -6.90 28.52 -13.30
CA ILE A 404 -7.63 27.90 -12.19
C ILE A 404 -7.85 28.93 -11.09
N ASP A 405 -9.10 29.05 -10.63
CA ASP A 405 -9.51 30.04 -9.63
C ASP A 405 -9.49 29.46 -8.20
N LEU A 406 -9.77 28.15 -8.07
CA LEU A 406 -9.75 27.42 -6.80
C LEU A 406 -8.96 26.10 -6.94
N ILE A 407 -8.04 25.88 -6.02
CA ILE A 407 -7.28 24.62 -5.91
C ILE A 407 -7.61 23.97 -4.57
N VAL A 408 -7.89 22.67 -4.59
CA VAL A 408 -8.17 21.89 -3.40
C VAL A 408 -7.21 20.71 -3.31
N ILE A 409 -6.33 20.73 -2.31
CA ILE A 409 -5.40 19.65 -2.01
C ILE A 409 -5.85 18.97 -0.72
N GLY A 410 -6.26 17.71 -0.84
CA GLY A 410 -6.77 16.90 0.25
C GLY A 410 -8.26 16.61 0.15
N GLY A 411 -8.87 16.12 1.23
CA GLY A 411 -10.30 15.79 1.28
C GLY A 411 -10.60 14.29 1.30
N CYS A 412 -11.71 13.84 0.71
CA CYS A 412 -12.01 12.40 0.72
C CYS A 412 -10.98 11.61 -0.11
N SER A 413 -10.34 10.60 0.51
CA SER A 413 -9.25 9.76 -0.06
C SER A 413 -7.92 10.46 -0.33
N HIS A 414 -7.75 11.74 0.03
CA HIS A 414 -6.50 12.51 -0.09
C HIS A 414 -6.32 13.37 1.16
N GLY A 415 -5.23 14.12 1.27
CA GLY A 415 -5.02 15.03 2.42
C GLY A 415 -4.35 14.32 3.58
N THR A 416 -3.78 13.16 3.28
CA THR A 416 -2.85 12.47 4.15
C THR A 416 -1.64 13.37 4.41
N LEU A 417 -0.89 13.06 5.46
CA LEU A 417 0.37 13.76 5.73
C LEU A 417 1.31 13.82 4.50
N ALA A 418 1.35 12.77 3.68
CA ALA A 418 2.20 12.73 2.50
C ALA A 418 1.74 13.73 1.41
N ASP A 419 0.42 13.93 1.26
CA ASP A 419 -0.13 14.91 0.31
C ASP A 419 0.18 16.34 0.78
N ILE A 420 0.01 16.59 2.09
CA ILE A 420 0.33 17.87 2.73
C ILE A 420 1.83 18.16 2.62
N GLU A 421 2.68 17.17 2.90
CA GLU A 421 4.13 17.26 2.75
C GLU A 421 4.52 17.62 1.32
N GLN A 422 3.97 16.91 0.33
CA GLN A 422 4.26 17.17 -1.09
C GLN A 422 3.88 18.60 -1.49
N ALA A 423 2.70 19.08 -1.09
CA ALA A 423 2.28 20.45 -1.33
C ALA A 423 3.22 21.45 -0.65
N ALA A 424 3.54 21.22 0.64
CA ALA A 424 4.42 22.09 1.41
C ALA A 424 5.83 22.17 0.82
N MET A 425 6.38 21.07 0.30
CA MET A 425 7.70 21.08 -0.34
C MET A 425 7.71 21.89 -1.64
N ILE A 426 6.68 21.79 -2.48
CA ILE A 426 6.58 22.53 -3.74
C ILE A 426 6.39 24.04 -3.49
N LEU A 427 5.58 24.38 -2.49
CA LEU A 427 5.23 25.76 -2.13
C LEU A 427 6.27 26.45 -1.22
N ARG A 428 7.22 25.71 -0.64
CA ARG A 428 8.20 26.25 0.31
C ARG A 428 8.96 27.45 -0.25
N GLY A 429 8.90 28.56 0.48
CA GLY A 429 9.58 29.82 0.11
C GLY A 429 8.95 30.53 -1.10
N ARG A 430 7.79 30.08 -1.57
CA ARG A 430 7.04 30.65 -2.68
C ARG A 430 5.63 30.99 -2.22
N ARG A 431 4.95 31.87 -2.95
CA ARG A 431 3.55 32.21 -2.70
C ARG A 431 2.66 31.66 -3.80
N ALA A 432 1.47 31.24 -3.41
CA ALA A 432 0.40 30.92 -4.34
C ALA A 432 0.07 32.15 -5.20
N HIS A 433 -0.38 31.90 -6.43
CA HIS A 433 -0.76 32.94 -7.38
C HIS A 433 -1.88 33.82 -6.79
N ARG A 434 -1.80 35.15 -6.98
CA ARG A 434 -2.68 36.12 -6.30
C ARG A 434 -4.16 35.95 -6.65
N GLU A 435 -4.45 35.40 -7.82
CA GLU A 435 -5.81 35.18 -8.31
C GLU A 435 -6.34 33.78 -8.01
N THR A 436 -5.56 32.93 -7.34
CA THR A 436 -5.92 31.53 -7.11
C THR A 436 -6.01 31.26 -5.61
N ARG A 437 -7.19 30.81 -5.18
CA ARG A 437 -7.39 30.37 -3.79
C ARG A 437 -6.94 28.92 -3.66
N VAL A 438 -6.19 28.62 -2.60
CA VAL A 438 -5.63 27.28 -2.39
C VAL A 438 -6.09 26.75 -1.04
N LEU A 439 -6.90 25.71 -1.04
CA LEU A 439 -7.35 25.00 0.14
C LEU A 439 -6.50 23.75 0.37
N ILE A 440 -6.02 23.59 1.60
CA ILE A 440 -5.38 22.36 2.05
C ILE A 440 -6.31 21.70 3.06
N LEU A 441 -6.84 20.52 2.76
CA LEU A 441 -7.83 19.82 3.56
C LEU A 441 -7.22 18.56 4.20
N PRO A 442 -6.78 18.62 5.48
CA PRO A 442 -6.27 17.44 6.17
C PRO A 442 -7.34 16.36 6.34
N ASP A 443 -6.94 15.11 6.08
CA ASP A 443 -7.83 13.95 6.14
C ASP A 443 -8.25 13.59 7.57
N SER A 444 -7.35 13.72 8.54
CA SER A 444 -7.60 13.43 9.95
C SER A 444 -6.95 14.45 10.88
N ARG A 445 -7.45 14.49 12.12
CA ARG A 445 -6.84 15.26 13.20
C ARG A 445 -5.39 14.85 13.43
N ASN A 446 -5.10 13.56 13.34
CA ASN A 446 -3.75 13.03 13.59
C ASN A 446 -2.78 13.49 12.50
N SER A 447 -3.16 13.36 11.22
CA SER A 447 -2.36 13.90 10.10
C SER A 447 -2.17 15.41 10.22
N TYR A 448 -3.22 16.13 10.66
CA TYR A 448 -3.13 17.58 10.81
C TYR A 448 -2.13 17.98 11.91
N ILE A 449 -2.21 17.35 13.10
CA ILE A 449 -1.25 17.60 14.18
C ILE A 449 0.17 17.24 13.73
N GLU A 450 0.38 16.09 13.10
CA GLU A 450 1.71 15.70 12.62
C GLU A 450 2.26 16.69 11.57
N ALA A 451 1.41 17.25 10.72
CA ALA A 451 1.79 18.28 9.75
C ALA A 451 2.15 19.62 10.42
N ILE A 452 1.50 19.97 11.54
CA ILE A 452 1.85 21.14 12.36
C ILE A 452 3.23 20.93 12.97
N ASP A 453 3.45 19.78 13.61
CA ASP A 453 4.71 19.45 14.27
C ASP A 453 5.91 19.46 13.31
N LYS A 454 5.69 19.05 12.05
CA LYS A 454 6.71 19.10 10.98
C LYS A 454 6.86 20.48 10.31
N GLY A 455 6.04 21.46 10.69
CA GLY A 455 6.07 22.81 10.12
C GLY A 455 5.49 22.93 8.71
N TYR A 456 4.81 21.90 8.20
CA TYR A 456 4.21 21.90 6.87
C TYR A 456 3.04 22.87 6.80
N ILE A 457 2.19 22.88 7.84
CA ILE A 457 1.06 23.81 7.92
C ILE A 457 1.55 25.26 7.95
N LYS A 458 2.57 25.57 8.74
CA LYS A 458 3.19 26.90 8.75
C LYS A 458 3.67 27.31 7.35
N THR A 459 4.39 26.42 6.68
CA THR A 459 4.89 26.66 5.31
C THR A 459 3.75 27.00 4.36
N LEU A 460 2.66 26.21 4.39
CA LEU A 460 1.50 26.40 3.52
C LEU A 460 0.75 27.72 3.80
N LEU A 461 0.60 28.09 5.08
CA LEU A 461 0.01 29.38 5.47
C LEU A 461 0.88 30.56 5.01
N GLU A 462 2.20 30.49 5.16
CA GLU A 462 3.13 31.52 4.68
C GLU A 462 3.12 31.67 3.16
N SER A 463 2.84 30.58 2.44
CA SER A 463 2.61 30.56 1.00
C SER A 463 1.24 31.13 0.57
N GLY A 464 0.37 31.50 1.51
CA GLY A 464 -0.95 32.07 1.23
C GLY A 464 -2.07 31.04 1.06
N CYS A 465 -1.84 29.78 1.43
CA CYS A 465 -2.89 28.76 1.42
C CYS A 465 -3.83 28.91 2.64
N ILE A 466 -5.03 28.36 2.50
CA ILE A 466 -6.06 28.31 3.54
C ILE A 466 -6.13 26.87 4.05
N VAL A 467 -5.98 26.68 5.37
CA VAL A 467 -6.01 25.35 6.00
C VAL A 467 -7.12 25.30 7.06
N PRO A 468 -8.32 24.80 6.73
CA PRO A 468 -9.39 24.62 7.71
C PRO A 468 -9.16 23.39 8.61
N SER A 469 -10.11 23.05 9.49
CA SER A 469 -10.03 21.85 10.34
C SER A 469 -10.00 20.55 9.53
N SER A 470 -9.59 19.43 10.12
CA SER A 470 -9.63 18.13 9.44
C SER A 470 -11.07 17.64 9.18
N GLY A 471 -11.24 16.79 8.15
CA GLY A 471 -12.49 16.10 7.86
C GLY A 471 -13.42 16.78 6.84
N TYR A 472 -12.98 17.86 6.21
CA TYR A 472 -13.66 18.42 5.04
C TYR A 472 -13.48 17.55 3.80
N ASP A 473 -14.51 17.49 2.96
CA ASP A 473 -14.62 16.58 1.82
C ASP A 473 -14.07 17.18 0.53
N SER A 474 -14.53 18.39 0.15
CA SER A 474 -14.42 18.87 -1.23
C SER A 474 -14.03 20.33 -1.42
N GLY A 475 -14.13 21.18 -0.40
CA GLY A 475 -13.85 22.62 -0.52
C GLY A 475 -14.86 23.42 -1.37
N LEU A 476 -15.90 22.77 -1.91
CA LEU A 476 -16.86 23.38 -2.86
C LEU A 476 -17.63 24.58 -2.29
N TRP A 477 -17.68 24.74 -0.98
CA TRP A 477 -18.31 25.87 -0.29
C TRP A 477 -17.58 27.22 -0.53
N MET A 478 -16.35 27.21 -1.06
CA MET A 478 -15.64 28.42 -1.49
C MET A 478 -15.83 28.75 -2.98
N MET A 479 -16.51 27.90 -3.73
CA MET A 479 -16.61 28.03 -5.18
C MET A 479 -17.81 28.89 -5.56
N ALA A 480 -17.56 29.96 -6.32
CA ALA A 480 -18.59 30.75 -6.97
C ALA A 480 -19.06 30.10 -8.29
N ASP A 481 -20.10 30.67 -8.89
CA ASP A 481 -20.55 30.25 -10.21
C ASP A 481 -19.51 30.61 -11.29
N ALA A 482 -19.38 29.76 -12.33
CA ALA A 482 -18.43 29.88 -13.44
C ALA A 482 -16.92 29.85 -13.10
N GLU A 483 -16.53 29.60 -11.84
CA GLU A 483 -15.13 29.39 -11.48
C GLU A 483 -14.60 28.02 -11.93
N ARG A 484 -13.29 27.94 -12.18
CA ARG A 484 -12.58 26.70 -12.47
C ARG A 484 -11.90 26.15 -11.22
N ILE A 485 -12.06 24.85 -10.99
CA ILE A 485 -11.47 24.16 -9.85
C ILE A 485 -10.53 23.03 -10.28
N LEU A 486 -9.38 22.93 -9.62
CA LEU A 486 -8.50 21.76 -9.67
C LEU A 486 -8.43 21.13 -8.28
N ALA A 487 -8.93 19.90 -8.16
CA ALA A 487 -8.98 19.19 -6.90
C ALA A 487 -8.22 17.85 -6.95
N THR A 488 -7.71 17.41 -5.80
CA THR A 488 -7.15 16.06 -5.66
C THR A 488 -8.20 15.02 -5.31
N CYS A 489 -9.16 15.39 -4.46
CA CYS A 489 -10.29 14.55 -4.06
C CYS A 489 -11.40 14.55 -5.12
N ASN A 490 -12.17 13.47 -5.19
CA ASN A 490 -13.33 13.38 -6.07
C ASN A 490 -14.50 14.13 -5.43
N CYS A 491 -14.72 15.38 -5.84
CA CYS A 491 -15.86 16.17 -5.38
C CYS A 491 -17.06 15.86 -6.28
N SER A 492 -18.21 15.54 -5.69
CA SER A 492 -19.45 15.23 -6.44
C SER A 492 -19.71 16.25 -7.55
N GLN A 493 -19.97 15.76 -8.77
CA GLN A 493 -20.19 16.58 -9.97
C GLN A 493 -21.18 17.72 -9.69
N GLN A 494 -20.75 18.96 -9.89
CA GLN A 494 -21.67 20.09 -9.96
C GLN A 494 -21.87 20.41 -11.43
N HIS A 495 -23.07 20.13 -11.95
CA HIS A 495 -23.43 20.43 -13.34
C HIS A 495 -23.19 21.91 -13.64
N GLY A 496 -22.49 22.19 -14.75
CA GLY A 496 -22.22 23.54 -15.24
C GLY A 496 -20.96 24.22 -14.68
N LYS A 497 -20.08 23.49 -13.97
CA LYS A 497 -18.81 24.01 -13.45
C LYS A 497 -17.62 23.27 -14.03
N GLU A 498 -16.61 24.01 -14.51
CA GLU A 498 -15.38 23.45 -15.07
C GLU A 498 -14.50 22.84 -13.95
N PHE A 499 -14.50 21.52 -13.85
CA PHE A 499 -13.84 20.78 -12.78
C PHE A 499 -12.74 19.85 -13.29
N TYR A 500 -11.56 19.96 -12.67
CA TYR A 500 -10.38 19.14 -12.96
C TYR A 500 -9.94 18.31 -11.75
N LEU A 501 -9.51 17.08 -12.02
CA LEU A 501 -8.90 16.18 -11.05
C LEU A 501 -7.43 15.95 -11.41
N GLY A 502 -6.53 16.16 -10.45
CA GLY A 502 -5.10 15.93 -10.62
C GLY A 502 -4.43 15.41 -9.34
N SER A 503 -3.16 15.06 -9.43
CA SER A 503 -2.37 14.68 -8.26
C SER A 503 -2.07 15.87 -7.34
N PRO A 504 -1.73 15.65 -6.06
CA PRO A 504 -1.30 16.73 -5.16
C PRO A 504 -0.09 17.51 -5.69
N ALA A 505 0.83 16.83 -6.37
CA ALA A 505 1.95 17.48 -7.05
C ALA A 505 1.47 18.47 -8.11
N THR A 506 0.62 18.02 -9.04
CA THR A 506 0.05 18.87 -10.12
C THR A 506 -0.73 20.04 -9.54
N ALA A 507 -1.54 19.79 -8.50
CA ALA A 507 -2.30 20.84 -7.84
C ALA A 507 -1.40 21.89 -7.16
N ALA A 508 -0.35 21.46 -6.45
CA ALA A 508 0.58 22.37 -5.80
C ALA A 508 1.44 23.18 -6.79
N ALA A 509 1.83 22.59 -7.91
CA ALA A 509 2.50 23.32 -8.99
C ALA A 509 1.56 24.34 -9.64
N SER A 510 0.30 23.95 -9.87
CA SER A 510 -0.72 24.84 -10.43
C SER A 510 -1.06 26.00 -9.48
N ALA A 511 -0.91 25.80 -8.16
CA ALA A 511 -1.08 26.85 -7.17
C ALA A 511 -0.05 27.97 -7.28
N LEU A 512 1.17 27.67 -7.76
CA LEU A 512 2.20 28.68 -7.97
C LEU A 512 1.93 29.54 -9.21
N GLU A 513 1.43 28.93 -10.28
CA GLU A 513 1.22 29.60 -11.58
C GLU A 513 -0.18 30.18 -11.76
N GLY A 514 -1.16 29.73 -10.97
CA GLY A 514 -2.57 30.10 -11.12
C GLY A 514 -3.27 29.46 -12.33
N ALA A 515 -2.62 28.47 -12.92
CA ALA A 515 -3.09 27.71 -14.07
C ALA A 515 -2.60 26.26 -13.97
N ILE A 516 -3.27 25.34 -14.67
CA ILE A 516 -2.84 23.93 -14.77
C ILE A 516 -1.37 23.91 -15.20
N THR A 517 -0.55 23.23 -14.41
CA THR A 517 0.91 23.23 -14.54
C THR A 517 1.47 21.84 -14.29
N ASP A 518 2.46 21.48 -15.10
CA ASP A 518 3.24 20.26 -14.91
C ASP A 518 4.11 20.33 -13.63
N PRO A 519 3.94 19.41 -12.68
CA PRO A 519 4.68 19.43 -11.43
C PRO A 519 6.20 19.24 -11.59
N ARG A 520 6.68 18.68 -12.69
CA ARG A 520 8.10 18.42 -12.93
C ARG A 520 8.94 19.70 -12.96
N LYS A 521 8.34 20.87 -13.20
CA LYS A 521 9.00 22.18 -13.13
C LYS A 521 9.50 22.53 -11.72
N TYR A 522 8.92 21.92 -10.69
CA TYR A 522 9.10 22.33 -9.30
C TYR A 522 9.61 21.24 -8.35
N LEU A 523 9.73 20.01 -8.85
CA LEU A 523 10.13 18.84 -8.07
C LEU A 523 11.62 18.62 -8.04
#